data_AF-A0A933MF61-F1
#
_entry.id   AF-A0A933MF61-F1
#
_cell.length_a   1.000
_cell.length_b   1.000
_cell.length_c   1.000
_cell.angle_alpha   90.00
_cell.angle_beta   90.00
_cell.angle_gamma   90.00
#
_symmetry.space_group_name_H-M   'P 1'
#
loop_
_entity.id
_entity.type
_entity.pdbx_description
1 polymer ?
#
loop_
_entity_poly.entity_id
_entity_poly.type
_entity_poly.pdbx_seq_one_letter_code
_entity_poly.pdbx_strand_id
1 'polypeptide(L)'
;MDKRRQELRSFAKDGINPAHQMVILARLDEYCQYRGATKYYERDPWEYMRRKLQETEPAIEGLKGELYASTRDALLAELRESPLDDERYGDFRILFERLLGPGDFADLAIHLVADGTPREGKLRAISTVLDMVKPSNLFVEERKPAGERAPSWEKLIKELAARLDIDRLGLVLARKPRTQRRKAPVLRRLRRNVSEYCSVLHIPTDPTQTFTPFMLPRIEGLIAANLRFLNKYR
;
A
#
# COMPACT_ATOMS: atom_id res chain seq x y z
N MET A 1 -2.11 -19.76 -14.36
CA MET A 1 -2.23 -18.64 -13.40
C MET A 1 -1.31 -17.45 -13.69
N ASP A 2 -0.24 -17.58 -14.49
CA ASP A 2 0.72 -16.47 -14.72
C ASP A 2 0.29 -15.41 -15.75
N LYS A 3 -0.51 -15.77 -16.76
CA LYS A 3 -0.90 -14.83 -17.84
C LYS A 3 -1.85 -13.71 -17.36
N ARG A 4 -2.85 -14.07 -16.54
CA ARG A 4 -3.84 -13.16 -15.91
C ARG A 4 -3.18 -12.11 -14.99
N ARG A 5 -2.13 -12.49 -14.26
CA ARG A 5 -1.34 -11.55 -13.44
C ARG A 5 -0.49 -10.62 -14.30
N GLN A 6 -0.05 -11.08 -15.48
CA GLN A 6 0.70 -10.26 -16.44
C GLN A 6 -0.19 -9.22 -17.12
N GLU A 7 -1.43 -9.57 -17.47
CA GLU A 7 -2.40 -8.65 -18.07
C GLU A 7 -2.88 -7.58 -17.07
N LEU A 8 -3.20 -7.97 -15.81
CA LEU A 8 -3.48 -7.00 -14.75
C LEU A 8 -2.28 -6.08 -14.41
N ARG A 9 -1.05 -6.49 -14.77
CA ARG A 9 0.16 -5.67 -14.64
C ARG A 9 0.34 -4.68 -15.81
N SER A 10 -0.22 -4.95 -16.99
CA SER A 10 -0.10 -4.06 -18.16
C SER A 10 -1.09 -2.90 -18.15
N PHE A 11 -2.20 -3.01 -17.40
CA PHE A 11 -3.22 -1.95 -17.27
C PHE A 11 -2.70 -0.61 -16.73
N ALA A 12 -1.51 -0.58 -16.12
CA ALA A 12 -0.99 0.54 -15.34
C ALA A 12 0.14 1.33 -16.03
N LYS A 13 0.47 1.09 -17.30
CA LYS A 13 1.65 1.71 -17.91
C LYS A 13 1.44 3.13 -18.43
N ASP A 14 0.24 3.46 -18.90
CA ASP A 14 -0.02 4.77 -19.49
C ASP A 14 -0.67 5.70 -18.44
N GLY A 15 0.04 6.76 -18.06
CA GLY A 15 -0.48 7.84 -17.21
C GLY A 15 -0.10 7.79 -15.72
N ILE A 16 0.71 6.83 -15.28
CA ILE A 16 1.23 6.82 -13.89
C ILE A 16 2.51 7.64 -13.82
N ASN A 17 2.56 8.60 -12.90
CA ASN A 17 3.73 9.42 -12.67
C ASN A 17 4.82 8.60 -11.95
N PRO A 18 5.97 8.34 -12.59
CA PRO A 18 7.04 7.58 -11.96
C PRO A 18 7.60 8.26 -10.70
N ALA A 19 7.41 9.58 -10.54
CA ALA A 19 7.92 10.33 -9.41
C ALA A 19 7.38 9.81 -8.06
N HIS A 20 6.10 9.46 -7.97
CA HIS A 20 5.51 8.95 -6.73
C HIS A 20 6.17 7.63 -6.31
N GLN A 21 6.31 6.71 -7.25
CA GLN A 21 7.00 5.45 -7.01
C GLN A 21 8.46 5.68 -6.59
N MET A 22 9.17 6.55 -7.29
CA MET A 22 10.57 6.85 -6.99
C MET A 22 10.75 7.40 -5.58
N VAL A 23 9.83 8.25 -5.10
CA VAL A 23 9.83 8.72 -3.71
C VAL A 23 9.65 7.56 -2.74
N ILE A 24 8.66 6.68 -2.97
CA ILE A 24 8.41 5.53 -2.08
C ILE A 24 9.67 4.64 -2.00
N LEU A 25 10.26 4.30 -3.15
CA LEU A 25 11.45 3.47 -3.23
C LEU A 25 12.65 4.13 -2.54
N ALA A 26 12.91 5.41 -2.82
CA ALA A 26 14.01 6.15 -2.22
C ALA A 26 13.90 6.20 -0.69
N ARG A 27 12.70 6.43 -0.15
CA ARG A 27 12.48 6.52 1.30
C ARG A 27 12.55 5.16 1.99
N LEU A 28 12.05 4.10 1.36
CA LEU A 28 12.21 2.74 1.87
C LEU A 28 13.68 2.29 1.83
N ASP A 29 14.41 2.69 0.80
CA ASP A 29 15.84 2.41 0.70
C ASP A 29 16.63 3.17 1.78
N GLU A 30 16.41 4.48 1.93
CA GLU A 30 17.00 5.29 3.02
C GLU A 30 16.69 4.71 4.41
N TYR A 31 15.45 4.27 4.62
CA TYR A 31 15.04 3.57 5.83
C TYR A 31 15.88 2.31 6.08
N CYS A 32 16.05 1.46 5.05
CA CYS A 32 16.82 0.22 5.16
C CYS A 32 18.33 0.50 5.30
N GLN A 33 18.83 1.54 4.64
CA GLN A 33 20.25 1.76 4.43
C GLN A 33 20.95 2.57 5.51
N TYR A 34 20.30 3.26 6.46
CA TYR A 34 20.93 4.09 7.51
C TYR A 34 22.35 3.60 7.98
N ARG A 35 23.39 4.05 7.29
CA ARG A 35 24.80 3.60 7.37
C ARG A 35 25.69 4.72 6.80
N GLY A 36 27.00 4.63 7.05
CA GLY A 36 27.99 5.51 6.41
C GLY A 36 27.72 7.00 6.60
N ALA A 37 27.65 7.73 5.48
CA ALA A 37 27.46 9.18 5.38
C ALA A 37 26.30 9.72 6.23
N THR A 38 25.18 9.00 6.30
CA THR A 38 23.99 9.42 7.05
C THR A 38 24.29 9.59 8.54
N LYS A 39 25.18 8.78 9.11
CA LYS A 39 25.55 8.87 10.54
C LYS A 39 26.33 10.14 10.91
N TYR A 40 26.94 10.81 9.93
CA TYR A 40 27.71 12.02 10.17
C TYR A 40 26.82 13.25 10.36
N TYR A 41 25.64 13.26 9.75
CA TYR A 41 24.73 14.40 9.78
C TYR A 41 23.44 14.12 10.56
N GLU A 42 23.11 12.85 10.82
CA GLU A 42 21.91 12.44 11.55
C GLU A 42 22.24 11.74 12.87
N ARG A 43 21.86 12.39 13.97
CA ARG A 43 22.23 11.98 15.34
C ARG A 43 21.25 10.98 15.96
N ASP A 44 20.01 10.97 15.49
CA ASP A 44 19.00 10.03 15.99
C ASP A 44 18.51 9.06 14.90
N PRO A 45 19.04 7.83 14.86
CA PRO A 45 18.59 6.83 13.88
C PRO A 45 17.09 6.52 14.00
N TRP A 46 16.51 6.66 15.20
CA TRP A 46 15.12 6.33 15.45
C TRP A 46 14.18 7.34 14.79
N GLU A 47 14.43 8.63 15.03
CA GLU A 47 13.66 9.72 14.44
C GLU A 47 13.86 9.80 12.93
N TYR A 48 15.09 9.57 12.44
CA TYR A 48 15.37 9.49 11.01
C TYR A 48 14.50 8.45 10.32
N MET A 49 14.52 7.21 10.82
CA MET A 49 13.76 6.11 10.24
C MET A 49 12.26 6.41 10.25
N ARG A 50 11.76 6.98 11.35
CA ARG A 50 10.35 7.39 11.45
C ARG A 50 9.98 8.43 10.40
N ARG A 51 10.79 9.49 10.28
CA ARG A 51 10.58 10.57 9.32
C ARG A 51 10.55 10.05 7.88
N LYS A 52 11.48 9.17 7.51
CA LYS A 52 11.52 8.57 6.17
C LYS A 52 10.28 7.76 5.83
N LEU A 53 9.76 7.02 6.79
CA LEU A 53 8.49 6.33 6.60
C LEU A 53 7.32 7.30 6.43
N GLN A 54 7.25 8.39 7.19
CA GLN A 54 6.20 9.40 7.05
C GLN A 54 6.26 10.15 5.70
N GLU A 55 7.47 10.42 5.20
CA GLU A 55 7.69 11.05 3.89
C GLU A 55 7.13 10.23 2.71
N THR A 56 6.79 8.94 2.90
CA THR A 56 6.17 8.11 1.85
C THR A 56 4.67 8.32 1.67
N GLU A 57 3.98 8.84 2.69
CA GLU A 57 2.51 8.86 2.70
C GLU A 57 1.92 9.66 1.52
N PRO A 58 2.35 10.92 1.23
CA PRO A 58 1.80 11.67 0.10
C PRO A 58 2.06 11.00 -1.25
N ALA A 59 3.20 10.30 -1.38
CA ALA A 59 3.55 9.61 -2.61
C ALA A 59 2.69 8.36 -2.82
N ILE A 60 2.37 7.63 -1.74
CA ILE A 60 1.43 6.50 -1.80
C ILE A 60 0.02 6.99 -2.16
N GLU A 61 -0.43 8.08 -1.55
CA GLU A 61 -1.73 8.68 -1.85
C GLU A 61 -1.83 9.10 -3.32
N GLY A 62 -0.83 9.82 -3.84
CA GLY A 62 -0.78 10.22 -5.26
C GLY A 62 -0.81 9.01 -6.19
N LEU A 63 0.03 8.00 -5.93
CA LEU A 63 0.09 6.79 -6.75
C LEU A 63 -1.22 5.98 -6.74
N LYS A 64 -1.89 5.87 -5.58
CA LYS A 64 -3.21 5.22 -5.50
C LYS A 64 -4.27 6.02 -6.26
N GLY A 65 -4.22 7.36 -6.19
CA GLY A 65 -5.08 8.24 -6.96
C GLY A 65 -4.95 8.03 -8.47
N GLU A 66 -3.71 7.96 -8.96
CA GLU A 66 -3.42 7.71 -10.38
C GLU A 66 -3.86 6.31 -10.82
N LEU A 67 -3.57 5.27 -10.02
CA LEU A 67 -4.02 3.90 -10.30
C LEU A 67 -5.54 3.79 -10.32
N TYR A 68 -6.22 4.49 -9.40
CA TYR A 68 -7.67 4.55 -9.37
C TYR A 68 -8.23 5.24 -10.62
N ALA A 69 -7.72 6.41 -10.98
CA ALA A 69 -8.14 7.14 -12.17
C ALA A 69 -7.94 6.29 -13.44
N SER A 70 -6.76 5.69 -13.59
CA SER A 70 -6.45 4.78 -14.70
C SER A 70 -7.40 3.58 -14.76
N THR A 71 -7.67 2.93 -13.62
CA THR A 71 -8.59 1.78 -13.55
C THR A 71 -10.03 2.18 -13.87
N ARG A 72 -10.49 3.33 -13.35
CA ARG A 72 -11.80 3.91 -13.66
C ARG A 72 -11.95 4.19 -15.14
N ASP A 73 -10.98 4.89 -15.72
CA ASP A 73 -11.04 5.31 -17.12
C ASP A 73 -11.01 4.10 -18.06
N ALA A 74 -10.21 3.07 -17.74
CA ALA A 74 -10.22 1.79 -18.45
C ALA A 74 -11.57 1.07 -18.39
N LEU A 75 -12.18 0.95 -17.19
CA LEU A 75 -13.51 0.33 -17.04
C LEU A 75 -14.56 1.08 -17.87
N LEU A 76 -14.60 2.40 -17.79
CA LEU A 76 -15.58 3.22 -18.51
C LEU A 76 -15.35 3.18 -20.02
N ALA A 77 -14.10 3.11 -20.49
CA ALA A 77 -13.79 2.96 -21.90
C ALA A 77 -14.30 1.60 -22.43
N GLU A 78 -13.95 0.49 -21.76
CA GLU A 78 -14.39 -0.84 -22.18
C GLU A 78 -15.92 -0.98 -22.19
N LEU A 79 -16.60 -0.44 -21.17
CA LEU A 79 -18.07 -0.44 -21.10
C LEU A 79 -18.74 0.39 -22.20
N ARG A 80 -18.09 1.44 -22.72
CA ARG A 80 -18.62 2.22 -23.85
C ARG A 80 -18.52 1.45 -25.16
N GLU A 81 -17.47 0.67 -25.33
CA GLU A 81 -17.24 -0.13 -26.53
C GLU A 81 -18.18 -1.33 -26.58
N SER A 82 -18.20 -2.15 -25.53
CA SER A 82 -18.98 -3.39 -25.48
C SER A 82 -19.46 -3.75 -24.08
N PRO A 83 -20.55 -4.53 -23.94
CA PRO A 83 -20.87 -5.17 -22.66
C PRO A 83 -19.70 -6.03 -22.18
N LEU A 84 -19.39 -5.94 -20.88
CA LEU A 84 -18.39 -6.80 -20.25
C LEU A 84 -19.01 -8.15 -19.85
N ASP A 85 -18.20 -9.21 -19.92
CA ASP A 85 -18.56 -10.51 -19.38
C ASP A 85 -18.26 -10.59 -17.86
N ASP A 86 -18.70 -11.67 -17.23
CA ASP A 86 -18.50 -11.89 -15.79
C ASP A 86 -17.01 -11.98 -15.41
N GLU A 87 -16.18 -12.50 -16.30
CA GLU A 87 -14.73 -12.58 -16.09
C GLU A 87 -14.14 -11.18 -15.96
N ARG A 88 -14.48 -10.29 -16.90
CA ARG A 88 -13.96 -8.94 -16.93
C ARG A 88 -14.49 -8.08 -15.79
N TYR A 89 -15.77 -8.25 -15.41
CA TYR A 89 -16.28 -7.65 -14.18
C TYR A 89 -15.53 -8.14 -12.95
N GLY A 90 -15.19 -9.44 -12.89
CA GLY A 90 -14.37 -10.04 -11.84
C GLY A 90 -12.99 -9.39 -11.73
N ASP A 91 -12.32 -9.14 -12.86
CA ASP A 91 -11.02 -8.47 -12.90
C ASP A 91 -11.09 -7.06 -12.32
N PHE A 92 -12.05 -6.24 -12.75
CA PHE A 92 -12.23 -4.89 -12.23
C PHE A 92 -12.61 -4.90 -10.74
N ARG A 93 -13.44 -5.85 -10.29
CA ARG A 93 -13.74 -6.02 -8.86
C ARG A 93 -12.48 -6.24 -8.04
N ILE A 94 -11.59 -7.11 -8.50
CA ILE A 94 -10.33 -7.39 -7.79
C ILE A 94 -9.46 -6.13 -7.71
N LEU A 95 -9.40 -5.31 -8.78
CA LEU A 95 -8.64 -4.07 -8.78
C LEU A 95 -9.24 -3.04 -7.82
N PHE A 96 -10.55 -2.78 -7.91
CA PHE A 96 -11.23 -1.82 -7.04
C PHE A 96 -11.26 -2.23 -5.57
N GLU A 97 -11.31 -3.54 -5.25
CA GLU A 97 -11.21 -4.04 -3.87
C GLU A 97 -9.87 -3.62 -3.21
N ARG A 98 -8.81 -3.43 -4.01
CA ARG A 98 -7.49 -3.00 -3.50
C ARG A 98 -7.31 -1.49 -3.44
N LEU A 99 -8.10 -0.75 -4.22
CA LEU A 99 -8.00 0.70 -4.34
C LEU A 99 -9.00 1.44 -3.47
N LEU A 100 -10.17 0.86 -3.21
CA LEU A 100 -11.27 1.49 -2.47
C LEU A 100 -11.34 1.01 -1.02
N GLY A 101 -12.13 1.72 -0.21
CA GLY A 101 -12.48 1.29 1.15
C GLY A 101 -13.58 0.22 1.11
N PRO A 102 -13.80 -0.55 2.19
CA PRO A 102 -14.83 -1.59 2.19
C PRO A 102 -16.25 -1.10 1.87
N GLY A 103 -16.63 0.10 2.34
CA GLY A 103 -17.93 0.73 2.06
C GLY A 103 -18.05 1.12 0.58
N ASP A 104 -17.18 2.03 0.13
CA ASP A 104 -17.07 2.47 -1.26
C ASP A 104 -16.99 1.30 -2.27
N PHE A 105 -16.23 0.25 -1.92
CA PHE A 105 -16.14 -0.95 -2.75
C PHE A 105 -17.47 -1.71 -2.80
N ALA A 106 -18.19 -1.84 -1.68
CA ALA A 106 -19.47 -2.55 -1.67
C ALA A 106 -20.49 -1.84 -2.57
N ASP A 107 -20.55 -0.51 -2.52
CA ASP A 107 -21.44 0.29 -3.37
C ASP A 107 -21.12 0.08 -4.86
N LEU A 108 -19.84 0.07 -5.23
CA LEU A 108 -19.42 -0.19 -6.60
C LEU A 108 -19.65 -1.66 -7.03
N ALA A 109 -19.36 -2.62 -6.15
CA ALA A 109 -19.37 -4.04 -6.47
C ALA A 109 -20.76 -4.57 -6.88
N ILE A 110 -21.83 -3.94 -6.39
CA ILE A 110 -23.21 -4.24 -6.80
C ILE A 110 -23.42 -4.01 -8.31
N HIS A 111 -22.69 -3.05 -8.89
CA HIS A 111 -22.79 -2.73 -10.31
C HIS A 111 -21.81 -3.51 -11.20
N LEU A 112 -20.84 -4.20 -10.61
CA LEU A 112 -19.81 -4.99 -11.31
C LEU A 112 -20.18 -6.48 -11.41
N VAL A 113 -21.34 -6.79 -11.97
CA VAL A 113 -21.86 -8.17 -12.17
C VAL A 113 -22.67 -8.23 -13.46
N ALA A 114 -22.65 -9.30 -14.27
CA ALA A 114 -23.57 -9.38 -15.41
C ALA A 114 -25.00 -9.68 -14.93
N ASP A 115 -25.93 -8.74 -15.12
CA ASP A 115 -27.27 -8.76 -14.52
C ASP A 115 -28.40 -8.41 -15.51
N GLY A 116 -28.11 -8.42 -16.82
CA GLY A 116 -29.08 -8.07 -17.86
C GLY A 116 -29.47 -6.58 -17.92
N THR A 117 -28.91 -5.74 -17.04
CA THR A 117 -29.12 -4.29 -17.06
C THR A 117 -28.62 -3.69 -18.38
N PRO A 118 -29.41 -2.82 -19.06
CA PRO A 118 -28.98 -2.18 -20.29
C PRO A 118 -27.66 -1.43 -20.12
N ARG A 119 -26.76 -1.57 -21.10
CA ARG A 119 -25.39 -1.00 -21.06
C ARG A 119 -25.36 0.47 -20.67
N GLU A 120 -26.23 1.30 -21.22
CA GLU A 120 -26.29 2.74 -20.92
C GLU A 120 -26.75 3.04 -19.49
N GLY A 121 -27.66 2.24 -18.95
CA GLY A 121 -28.07 2.34 -17.54
C GLY A 121 -26.91 1.97 -16.62
N LYS A 122 -26.19 0.90 -16.99
CA LYS A 122 -25.05 0.39 -16.25
C LYS A 122 -23.86 1.35 -16.24
N LEU A 123 -23.51 1.90 -17.41
CA LEU A 123 -22.46 2.89 -17.54
C LEU A 123 -22.76 4.13 -16.67
N ARG A 124 -24.00 4.61 -16.68
CA ARG A 124 -24.42 5.74 -15.83
C ARG A 124 -24.28 5.41 -14.34
N ALA A 125 -24.83 4.27 -13.89
CA ALA A 125 -24.74 3.86 -12.50
C ALA A 125 -23.29 3.72 -12.01
N ILE A 126 -22.45 3.03 -12.78
CA ILE A 126 -21.02 2.85 -12.48
C ILE A 126 -20.30 4.19 -12.44
N SER A 127 -20.53 5.07 -13.43
CA SER A 127 -19.91 6.40 -13.46
C SER A 127 -20.29 7.22 -12.23
N THR A 128 -21.57 7.25 -11.85
CA THR A 128 -22.05 7.99 -10.69
C THR A 128 -21.37 7.51 -9.40
N VAL A 129 -21.26 6.20 -9.20
CA VAL A 129 -20.59 5.66 -8.01
C VAL A 129 -19.09 6.00 -8.03
N LEU A 130 -18.42 5.83 -9.17
CA LEU A 130 -16.98 6.12 -9.32
C LEU A 130 -16.64 7.60 -9.14
N ASP A 131 -17.58 8.52 -9.40
CA ASP A 131 -17.40 9.95 -9.14
C ASP A 131 -17.56 10.32 -7.66
N MET A 132 -18.24 9.47 -6.88
CA MET A 132 -18.50 9.68 -5.45
C MET A 132 -17.45 9.04 -4.53
N VAL A 133 -16.89 7.90 -4.93
CA VAL A 133 -15.94 7.13 -4.12
C VAL A 133 -14.51 7.69 -4.20
N LYS A 134 -13.73 7.46 -3.15
CA LYS A 134 -12.33 7.91 -3.09
C LYS A 134 -11.38 6.73 -2.87
N PRO A 135 -10.17 6.76 -3.44
CA PRO A 135 -9.15 5.78 -3.12
C PRO A 135 -8.95 5.71 -1.60
N SER A 136 -9.00 4.51 -1.03
CA SER A 136 -8.70 4.33 0.38
C SER A 136 -7.22 4.60 0.62
N ASN A 137 -6.89 5.24 1.72
CA ASN A 137 -5.52 5.35 2.18
C ASN A 137 -5.43 4.63 3.54
N LEU A 138 -4.62 3.58 3.63
CA LEU A 138 -4.55 2.78 4.85
C LEU A 138 -3.84 3.50 6.00
N PHE A 139 -3.16 4.62 5.74
CA PHE A 139 -2.70 5.54 6.79
C PHE A 139 -3.86 6.23 7.52
N VAL A 140 -5.03 6.38 6.89
CA VAL A 140 -6.24 6.86 7.57
C VAL A 140 -6.69 5.87 8.63
N GLU A 141 -6.68 4.56 8.31
CA GLU A 141 -6.96 3.51 9.30
C GLU A 141 -5.96 3.57 10.45
N GLU A 142 -4.68 3.80 10.19
CA GLU A 142 -3.68 3.90 11.25
C GLU A 142 -3.92 5.06 12.23
N ARG A 143 -4.47 6.18 11.73
CA ARG A 143 -4.84 7.34 12.55
C ARG A 143 -6.05 7.10 13.46
N LYS A 144 -6.91 6.13 13.14
CA LYS A 144 -8.08 5.80 13.97
C LYS A 144 -7.67 5.19 15.32
N PRO A 145 -8.46 5.37 16.39
CA PRO A 145 -8.31 4.63 17.64
C PRO A 145 -8.33 3.12 17.41
N ALA A 146 -7.61 2.35 18.24
CA ALA A 146 -7.43 0.91 18.03
C ALA A 146 -8.74 0.10 17.93
N GLY A 147 -9.82 0.56 18.58
CA GLY A 147 -11.15 -0.08 18.54
C GLY A 147 -12.00 0.29 17.31
N GLU A 148 -11.60 1.30 16.54
CA GLU A 148 -12.35 1.81 15.37
C GLU A 148 -11.71 1.42 14.04
N ARG A 149 -10.56 0.75 14.09
CA ARG A 149 -9.83 0.30 12.91
C ARG A 149 -10.51 -0.90 12.28
N ALA A 150 -10.47 -0.97 10.95
CA ALA A 150 -11.01 -2.12 10.23
C ALA A 150 -10.34 -3.44 10.68
N PRO A 151 -11.10 -4.53 10.93
CA PRO A 151 -10.52 -5.83 11.31
C PRO A 151 -9.55 -6.39 10.27
N SER A 152 -9.80 -6.14 8.98
CA SER A 152 -8.92 -6.53 7.88
C SER A 152 -7.57 -5.82 7.94
N TRP A 153 -7.56 -4.53 8.32
CA TRP A 153 -6.34 -3.75 8.53
C TRP A 153 -5.52 -4.29 9.71
N GLU A 154 -6.15 -4.51 10.86
CA GLU A 154 -5.46 -5.07 12.03
C GLU A 154 -4.89 -6.46 11.75
N LYS A 155 -5.61 -7.29 10.99
CA LYS A 155 -5.12 -8.60 10.53
C LYS A 155 -3.85 -8.45 9.67
N LEU A 156 -3.86 -7.53 8.70
CA LEU A 156 -2.70 -7.26 7.85
C LEU A 156 -1.49 -6.77 8.66
N ILE A 157 -1.70 -5.82 9.58
CA ILE A 157 -0.62 -5.32 10.44
C ILE A 157 -0.05 -6.42 11.32
N LYS A 158 -0.90 -7.28 11.89
CA LYS A 158 -0.46 -8.42 12.71
C LYS A 158 0.36 -9.42 11.89
N GLU A 159 -0.06 -9.73 10.66
CA GLU A 159 0.68 -10.60 9.76
C GLU A 159 2.08 -10.03 9.44
N LEU A 160 2.15 -8.73 9.14
CA LEU A 160 3.40 -8.05 8.83
C LEU A 160 4.31 -7.92 10.05
N ALA A 161 3.75 -7.63 11.22
CA ALA A 161 4.50 -7.58 12.48
C ALA A 161 5.12 -8.94 12.82
N ALA A 162 4.37 -10.04 12.61
CA ALA A 162 4.88 -11.39 12.77
C ALA A 162 5.99 -11.69 11.75
N ARG A 163 5.78 -11.34 10.47
CA ARG A 163 6.77 -11.56 9.39
C ARG A 163 8.08 -10.81 9.63
N LEU A 164 8.00 -9.63 10.23
CA LEU A 164 9.15 -8.78 10.56
C LEU A 164 9.74 -9.03 11.96
N ASP A 165 9.21 -10.00 12.71
CA ASP A 165 9.64 -10.32 14.09
C ASP A 165 9.54 -9.10 15.03
N ILE A 166 8.59 -8.18 14.77
CA ILE A 166 8.44 -6.90 15.50
C ILE A 166 8.14 -7.15 16.98
N ASP A 167 7.31 -8.14 17.29
CA ASP A 167 6.93 -8.46 18.66
C ASP A 167 8.15 -8.88 19.49
N ARG A 168 9.02 -9.72 18.93
CA ARG A 168 10.26 -10.16 19.58
C ARG A 168 11.22 -8.99 19.77
N LEU A 169 11.36 -8.11 18.77
CA LEU A 169 12.16 -6.89 18.89
C LEU A 169 11.61 -5.97 20.00
N GLY A 170 10.29 -5.90 20.14
CA GLY A 170 9.61 -5.18 21.21
C GLY A 170 9.93 -5.75 22.60
N LEU A 171 9.90 -7.08 22.74
CA LEU A 171 10.28 -7.75 23.99
C LEU A 171 11.72 -7.44 24.41
N VAL A 172 12.65 -7.33 23.45
CA VAL A 172 14.04 -6.92 23.74
C VAL A 172 14.05 -5.51 24.35
N LEU A 173 13.31 -4.56 23.77
CA LEU A 173 13.26 -3.18 24.27
C LEU A 173 12.51 -3.06 25.61
N ALA A 174 11.48 -3.86 25.86
CA ALA A 174 10.68 -3.80 27.08
C ALA A 174 11.43 -4.26 28.35
N ARG A 175 12.41 -5.16 28.23
CA ARG A 175 13.06 -5.81 29.39
C ARG A 175 13.93 -4.93 30.28
N LYS A 176 14.50 -3.83 29.76
CA LYS A 176 15.41 -2.93 30.51
C LYS A 176 15.27 -1.49 29.97
N PRO A 177 15.89 -0.47 30.59
CA PRO A 177 15.87 0.90 30.08
C PRO A 177 16.31 0.99 28.60
N ARG A 178 15.64 1.88 27.85
CA ARG A 178 15.76 2.01 26.39
C ARG A 178 16.92 2.94 26.00
N THR A 179 18.14 2.55 26.36
CA THR A 179 19.33 3.34 25.99
C THR A 179 19.62 3.25 24.49
N GLN A 180 20.30 4.26 23.94
CA GLN A 180 20.70 4.28 22.51
C GLN A 180 21.51 3.04 22.11
N ARG A 181 22.38 2.55 23.00
CA ARG A 181 23.14 1.31 22.79
C ARG A 181 22.25 0.07 22.59
N ARG A 182 21.07 0.03 23.22
CA ARG A 182 20.11 -1.09 23.08
C ARG A 182 19.17 -0.89 21.90
N LYS A 183 18.81 0.35 21.57
CA LYS A 183 18.03 0.67 20.36
C LYS A 183 18.80 0.33 19.08
N ALA A 184 20.12 0.55 19.04
CA ALA A 184 20.94 0.32 17.85
C ALA A 184 20.88 -1.11 17.25
N PRO A 185 21.09 -2.22 17.99
CA PRO A 185 20.96 -3.56 17.43
C PRO A 185 19.52 -3.88 17.00
N VAL A 186 18.52 -3.38 17.72
CA VAL A 186 17.10 -3.57 17.38
C VAL A 186 16.76 -2.89 16.06
N LEU A 187 17.15 -1.62 15.88
CA LEU A 187 16.96 -0.91 14.61
C LEU A 187 17.72 -1.56 13.45
N ARG A 188 18.94 -2.07 13.68
CA ARG A 188 19.68 -2.83 12.65
C ARG A 188 18.92 -4.08 12.22
N ARG A 189 18.35 -4.83 13.17
CA ARG A 189 17.57 -6.03 12.86
C ARG A 189 16.27 -5.70 12.16
N LEU A 190 15.55 -4.67 12.61
CA LEU A 190 14.31 -4.21 11.99
C LEU A 190 14.53 -3.84 10.51
N ARG A 191 15.55 -3.03 10.20
CA ARG A 191 15.91 -2.67 8.83
C ARG A 191 16.23 -3.87 7.95
N ARG A 192 16.98 -4.83 8.48
CA ARG A 192 17.30 -6.06 7.77
C ARG A 192 16.04 -6.86 7.45
N ASN A 193 15.14 -7.02 8.41
CA ASN A 193 13.89 -7.76 8.20
C ASN A 193 12.99 -7.05 7.16
N VAL A 194 12.93 -5.72 7.18
CA VAL A 194 12.20 -4.93 6.17
C VAL A 194 12.82 -5.11 4.80
N SER A 195 14.14 -4.99 4.66
CA SER A 195 14.85 -5.20 3.39
C SER A 195 14.61 -6.61 2.84
N GLU A 196 14.70 -7.64 3.68
CA GLU A 196 14.42 -9.04 3.29
C GLU A 196 12.96 -9.20 2.82
N TYR A 197 12.01 -8.57 3.51
CA TYR A 197 10.60 -8.61 3.13
C TYR A 197 10.33 -7.90 1.80
N CYS A 198 10.94 -6.73 1.56
CA CYS A 198 10.85 -6.01 0.29
C CYS A 198 11.36 -6.86 -0.88
N SER A 199 12.45 -7.62 -0.68
CA SER A 199 12.97 -8.56 -1.68
C SER A 199 11.99 -9.70 -1.97
N VAL A 200 11.34 -10.26 -0.94
CA VAL A 200 10.32 -11.33 -1.10
C VAL A 200 9.08 -10.82 -1.85
N LEU A 201 8.68 -9.57 -1.63
CA LEU A 201 7.57 -8.96 -2.36
C LEU A 201 7.92 -8.59 -3.81
N HIS A 202 9.18 -8.75 -4.22
CA HIS A 202 9.69 -8.26 -5.50
C HIS A 202 9.31 -6.79 -5.72
N ILE A 203 9.52 -5.96 -4.69
CA ILE A 203 9.35 -4.51 -4.83
C ILE A 203 10.22 -4.03 -5.99
N PRO A 204 9.65 -3.30 -6.97
CA PRO A 204 10.40 -2.72 -8.07
C PRO A 204 11.67 -2.03 -7.59
N THR A 205 12.81 -2.41 -8.17
CA THR A 205 14.08 -1.69 -7.98
C THR A 205 14.45 -0.84 -9.18
N ASP A 206 13.73 -1.04 -10.30
CA ASP A 206 13.91 -0.34 -11.56
C ASP A 206 12.74 0.64 -11.77
N PRO A 207 12.99 1.90 -12.13
CA PRO A 207 11.94 2.88 -12.44
C PRO A 207 10.95 2.43 -13.53
N THR A 208 11.33 1.50 -14.40
CA THR A 208 10.49 0.96 -15.48
C THR A 208 9.46 -0.07 -15.01
N GLN A 209 9.57 -0.57 -13.77
CA GLN A 209 8.65 -1.53 -13.18
C GLN A 209 7.67 -0.82 -12.26
N THR A 210 6.37 -0.97 -12.44
CA THR A 210 5.37 -0.23 -11.65
C THR A 210 4.86 -1.00 -10.44
N PHE A 211 4.60 -0.32 -9.33
CA PHE A 211 3.82 -0.90 -8.24
C PHE A 211 2.42 -1.29 -8.71
N THR A 212 2.03 -2.52 -8.39
CA THR A 212 0.68 -3.00 -8.68
C THR A 212 -0.29 -2.63 -7.56
N PRO A 213 -1.61 -2.54 -7.84
CA PRO A 213 -2.64 -2.39 -6.80
C PRO A 213 -2.55 -3.45 -5.69
N PHE A 214 -1.97 -4.63 -5.96
CA PHE A 214 -1.78 -5.68 -4.96
C PHE A 214 -0.58 -5.44 -4.03
N MET A 215 0.44 -4.71 -4.50
CA MET A 215 1.63 -4.39 -3.72
C MET A 215 1.35 -3.26 -2.74
N LEU A 216 0.55 -2.26 -3.12
CA LEU A 216 0.35 -1.05 -2.32
C LEU A 216 -0.21 -1.30 -0.92
N PRO A 217 -1.27 -2.11 -0.72
CA PRO A 217 -1.74 -2.42 0.62
C PRO A 217 -0.66 -3.08 1.49
N ARG A 218 0.21 -3.92 0.90
CA ARG A 218 1.31 -4.57 1.61
C ARG A 218 2.41 -3.57 2.00
N ILE A 219 2.68 -2.60 1.14
CA ILE A 219 3.64 -1.52 1.42
C ILE A 219 3.09 -0.57 2.48
N GLU A 220 1.83 -0.14 2.38
CA GLU A 220 1.14 0.65 3.40
C GLU A 220 1.18 -0.05 4.76
N GLY A 221 0.78 -1.32 4.80
CA GLY A 221 0.83 -2.13 6.03
C GLY A 221 2.25 -2.28 6.58
N LEU A 222 3.25 -2.43 5.70
CA LEU A 222 4.65 -2.56 6.09
C LEU A 222 5.12 -1.29 6.79
N ILE A 223 4.83 -0.14 6.19
CA ILE A 223 5.18 1.18 6.73
C ILE A 223 4.45 1.40 8.06
N ALA A 224 3.15 1.14 8.13
CA ALA A 224 2.36 1.30 9.34
C ALA A 224 2.83 0.40 10.49
N ALA A 225 3.12 -0.88 10.24
CA ALA A 225 3.65 -1.79 11.26
C ALA A 225 4.98 -1.27 11.85
N ASN A 226 5.85 -0.74 11.00
CA ASN A 226 7.11 -0.14 11.43
C ASN A 226 6.89 1.18 12.18
N LEU A 227 5.98 2.05 11.72
CA LEU A 227 5.62 3.28 12.42
C LEU A 227 5.03 3.01 13.80
N ARG A 228 4.15 2.00 13.95
CA ARG A 228 3.62 1.56 15.26
C ARG A 228 4.75 1.17 16.20
N PHE A 229 5.70 0.37 15.72
CA PHE A 229 6.86 -0.03 16.51
C PHE A 229 7.71 1.17 16.92
N LEU A 230 8.04 2.05 15.96
CA LEU A 230 8.87 3.23 16.21
C LEU A 230 8.18 4.21 17.18
N ASN A 231 6.87 4.43 17.05
CA ASN A 231 6.13 5.33 17.95
C ASN A 231 6.01 4.75 19.36
N LYS A 232 5.76 3.44 19.51
CA LYS A 232 5.63 2.77 20.82
C LYS A 232 6.92 2.82 21.65
N TYR A 233 8.07 2.73 20.97
CA TYR A 233 9.38 2.65 21.63
C TYR A 233 10.28 3.87 21.40
N ARG A 234 9.69 4.99 20.94
CA ARG A 234 10.30 6.32 21.02
C ARG A 234 10.79 6.57 22.45
#